data_AF-A0A2P2IBA9-F1
#
_entry.id   AF-A0A2P2IBA9-F1
#
_cell.length_a   1.000
_cell.length_b   1.000
_cell.length_c   1.000
_cell.angle_alpha   90.00
_cell.angle_beta   90.00
_cell.angle_gamma   90.00
#
_symmetry.space_group_name_H-M   'P 1'
#
loop_
_entity.id
_entity.type
_entity.pdbx_description
1 polymer ?
#
loop_
_entity_poly.entity_id
_entity_poly.type
_entity_poly.pdbx_seq_one_letter_code
_entity_poly.pdbx_strand_id
1 'polypeptide(L)'
;SALWKRRIQRSHSDNNIEVKESKISPVAEGSLTLPSPRNLRRSSSPPATTKPAEETQTIQACIFKTDDDIRQDALSLQIIELFGRIFKEADLPLRLTPYRVIPTRTGPKHIVGGIIECVPNAKSRDELGKENDLSLRHYFIENFGREDGARFKRAQRNFITSFAGYAIASYILQVKDRHNGNIMIDDSGRIIHIDFGFLLGISPGNDLGFENAAFKFTWEMADLMGGNTESPLYNWFVELCVRGFLAVRSHLDEIVPLVSIMQSSSLPFFKKDRNNSVIKMLTNRFFPNRDEKSAAEQMISIVREAHNNTRTNIYDQVQWVQQDIWYYSSKSEQPNKIIEK
;
A
#
# COMPACT_ATOMS: atom_id res chain seq x y z
N SER A 1 -4.00 -3.64 13.31
CA SER A 1 -2.60 -4.07 13.51
C SER A 1 -2.45 -5.53 13.98
N ALA A 2 -2.93 -5.96 15.16
CA ALA A 2 -2.65 -7.31 15.72
C ALA A 2 -3.10 -8.55 14.91
N LEU A 3 -4.00 -8.39 13.93
CA LEU A 3 -4.53 -9.51 13.13
C LEU A 3 -3.63 -9.92 11.95
N TRP A 4 -2.73 -9.05 11.47
CA TRP A 4 -1.79 -9.40 10.39
C TRP A 4 -0.70 -10.37 10.89
N LYS A 5 -0.33 -10.30 12.17
CA LYS A 5 0.75 -11.11 12.78
C LYS A 5 0.46 -12.62 12.85
N ARG A 6 -0.80 -13.07 12.73
CA ARG A 6 -1.17 -14.47 12.99
C ARG A 6 -1.05 -15.45 11.81
N ARG A 7 -0.62 -15.03 10.61
CA ARG A 7 -0.66 -15.93 9.42
C ARG A 7 0.66 -16.25 8.71
N ILE A 8 1.82 -15.91 9.28
CA ILE A 8 3.11 -16.37 8.73
C ILE A 8 3.77 -17.34 9.70
N GLN A 9 3.30 -18.58 9.68
CA GLN A 9 4.10 -19.73 10.11
C GLN A 9 3.71 -20.93 9.23
N ARG A 10 4.51 -21.20 8.21
CA ARG A 10 4.64 -22.55 7.63
C ARG A 10 6.12 -22.84 7.39
N SER A 11 6.64 -23.73 8.22
CA SER A 11 7.91 -24.44 8.04
C SER A 11 7.84 -25.34 6.82
N HIS A 12 8.91 -25.35 6.04
CA HIS A 12 9.14 -26.35 5.00
C HIS A 12 9.59 -27.66 5.63
N SER A 13 8.64 -28.57 5.86
CA SER A 13 8.82 -30.03 5.78
C SER A 13 7.51 -30.70 6.22
N ASP A 14 7.24 -31.85 5.62
CA ASP A 14 6.22 -32.84 6.00
C ASP A 14 4.80 -32.64 5.43
N ASN A 15 4.54 -33.42 4.38
CA ASN A 15 3.21 -33.84 3.93
C ASN A 15 2.55 -34.69 5.03
N ASN A 16 1.90 -34.04 6.00
CA ASN A 16 0.74 -34.58 6.70
C ASN A 16 0.12 -33.47 7.56
N ILE A 17 -1.13 -33.11 7.26
CA ILE A 17 -1.89 -32.13 8.03
C ILE A 17 -2.52 -32.88 9.20
N GLU A 18 -1.90 -32.80 10.38
CA GLU A 18 -2.54 -33.16 11.64
C GLU A 18 -3.29 -31.95 12.18
N VAL A 19 -4.62 -32.04 12.22
CA VAL A 19 -5.51 -31.02 12.77
C VAL A 19 -5.43 -31.09 14.30
N LYS A 20 -4.78 -30.12 14.94
CA LYS A 20 -4.98 -29.88 16.38
C LYS A 20 -6.22 -29.01 16.57
N GLU A 21 -7.30 -29.67 16.96
CA GLU A 21 -8.58 -29.05 17.32
C GLU A 21 -8.44 -28.09 18.52
N SER A 22 -9.04 -26.91 18.38
CA SER A 22 -9.60 -26.19 19.52
C SER A 22 -11.05 -25.84 19.17
N LYS A 23 -11.94 -26.32 20.03
CA LYS A 23 -13.40 -26.46 19.89
C LYS A 23 -14.12 -25.26 19.26
N ILE A 24 -14.59 -25.41 18.00
CA ILE A 24 -15.79 -24.74 17.46
C ILE A 24 -16.45 -25.72 16.45
N SER A 25 -17.76 -25.91 16.58
CA SER A 25 -18.63 -26.84 15.82
C SER A 25 -18.58 -26.65 14.28
N PRO A 26 -18.95 -27.67 13.48
CA PRO A 26 -18.52 -27.79 12.08
C PRO A 26 -19.32 -26.88 11.14
N VAL A 27 -18.61 -26.19 10.23
CA VAL A 27 -19.21 -25.47 9.10
C VAL A 27 -18.84 -26.21 7.81
N ALA A 28 -19.87 -26.51 7.03
CA ALA A 28 -19.80 -27.25 5.78
C ALA A 28 -18.91 -26.58 4.71
N GLU A 29 -18.20 -27.39 3.94
CA GLU A 29 -17.51 -26.99 2.72
C GLU A 29 -18.53 -26.55 1.67
N GLY A 30 -18.52 -25.27 1.31
CA GLY A 30 -19.35 -24.70 0.25
C GLY A 30 -18.49 -23.98 -0.77
N SER A 31 -18.35 -24.56 -1.97
CA SER A 31 -17.79 -23.89 -3.15
C SER A 31 -18.81 -22.85 -3.67
N LEU A 32 -18.42 -21.57 -3.75
CA LEU A 32 -19.25 -20.49 -4.26
C LEU A 32 -18.87 -20.17 -5.71
N THR A 33 -19.69 -20.60 -6.66
CA THR A 33 -19.63 -20.18 -8.08
C THR A 33 -20.42 -18.89 -8.27
N LEU A 34 -19.79 -17.83 -8.78
CA LEU A 34 -20.47 -16.59 -9.18
C LEU A 34 -20.80 -16.62 -10.70
N PRO A 35 -22.06 -16.42 -11.13
CA PRO A 35 -22.40 -16.34 -12.55
C PRO A 35 -22.21 -14.92 -13.12
N SER A 36 -21.79 -14.85 -14.39
CA SER A 36 -21.59 -13.60 -15.16
C SER A 36 -22.86 -13.19 -15.96
N PRO A 37 -23.09 -11.90 -16.26
CA PRO A 37 -24.35 -11.41 -16.83
C PRO A 37 -24.56 -11.82 -18.30
N ARG A 38 -25.74 -12.37 -18.61
CA ARG A 38 -26.19 -12.71 -19.97
C ARG A 38 -26.60 -11.45 -20.74
N ASN A 39 -25.96 -11.18 -21.87
CA ASN A 39 -26.53 -10.37 -22.95
C ASN A 39 -27.10 -11.28 -24.04
N LEU A 40 -28.43 -11.25 -24.21
CA LEU A 40 -29.14 -11.93 -25.30
C LEU A 40 -28.88 -11.23 -26.64
N ARG A 41 -28.25 -11.92 -27.59
CA ARG A 41 -28.48 -11.73 -29.02
C ARG A 41 -28.55 -13.09 -29.71
N ARG A 42 -29.68 -13.39 -30.36
CA ARG A 42 -29.85 -14.59 -31.19
C ARG A 42 -29.01 -14.43 -32.45
N SER A 43 -28.08 -15.36 -32.67
CA SER A 43 -27.51 -15.64 -33.99
C SER A 43 -27.59 -17.15 -34.23
N SER A 44 -28.13 -17.50 -35.39
CA SER A 44 -28.46 -18.86 -35.84
C SER A 44 -27.28 -19.46 -36.59
N SER A 45 -26.31 -19.99 -35.85
CA SER A 45 -25.24 -20.81 -36.41
C SER A 45 -24.84 -21.87 -35.38
N PRO A 46 -24.66 -23.14 -35.80
CA PRO A 46 -24.31 -24.22 -34.88
C PRO A 46 -22.96 -23.92 -34.22
N PRO A 47 -22.82 -24.11 -32.90
CA PRO A 47 -21.59 -23.76 -32.20
C PRO A 47 -20.47 -24.69 -32.66
N ALA A 48 -19.41 -24.09 -33.22
CA ALA A 48 -18.12 -24.74 -33.33
C ALA A 48 -17.71 -25.23 -31.95
N THR A 49 -17.30 -26.49 -31.84
CA THR A 49 -16.79 -27.10 -30.61
C THR A 49 -15.48 -26.42 -30.22
N THR A 50 -15.58 -25.29 -29.53
CA THR A 50 -14.47 -24.72 -28.78
C THR A 50 -14.22 -25.64 -27.59
N LYS A 51 -13.08 -26.33 -27.59
CA LYS A 51 -12.55 -26.98 -26.38
C LYS A 51 -12.62 -25.95 -25.24
N PRO A 52 -13.13 -26.29 -24.05
CA PRO A 52 -13.04 -25.42 -22.89
C PRO A 52 -11.57 -25.04 -22.71
N ALA A 53 -11.29 -23.74 -22.55
CA ALA A 53 -9.98 -23.33 -22.08
C ALA A 53 -9.69 -24.10 -20.79
N GLU A 54 -8.51 -24.70 -20.68
CA GLU A 54 -8.09 -25.35 -19.43
C GLU A 54 -8.27 -24.33 -18.30
N GLU A 55 -9.21 -24.59 -17.39
CA GLU A 55 -9.42 -23.78 -16.19
C GLU A 55 -8.19 -23.97 -15.30
N THR A 56 -7.19 -23.11 -15.48
CA THR A 56 -6.07 -23.01 -14.55
C THR A 56 -6.62 -22.57 -13.20
N GLN A 57 -6.80 -23.51 -12.27
CA GLN A 57 -7.19 -23.21 -10.90
C GLN A 57 -6.01 -22.53 -10.19
N THR A 58 -6.14 -21.22 -9.94
CA THR A 58 -5.16 -20.46 -9.16
C THR A 58 -5.60 -20.39 -7.71
N ILE A 59 -4.77 -20.89 -6.79
CA ILE A 59 -5.00 -20.74 -5.34
C ILE A 59 -4.67 -19.30 -4.95
N GLN A 60 -5.66 -18.56 -4.46
CA GLN A 60 -5.49 -17.19 -3.98
C GLN A 60 -5.69 -17.15 -2.46
N ALA A 61 -4.70 -16.61 -1.75
CA ALA A 61 -4.85 -16.36 -0.32
C ALA A 61 -5.68 -15.09 -0.09
N CYS A 62 -6.58 -15.16 0.89
CA CYS A 62 -7.46 -14.06 1.28
C CYS A 62 -7.54 -13.93 2.81
N ILE A 63 -7.75 -12.70 3.27
CA ILE A 63 -8.03 -12.32 4.65
C ILE A 63 -9.52 -12.02 4.77
N PHE A 64 -10.18 -12.64 5.74
CA PHE A 64 -11.55 -12.32 6.11
C PHE A 64 -11.53 -11.41 7.33
N LYS A 65 -12.02 -10.18 7.17
CA LYS A 65 -12.20 -9.23 8.26
C LYS A 65 -13.67 -9.19 8.66
N THR A 66 -13.93 -9.32 9.96
CA THR A 66 -15.26 -9.13 10.56
C THR A 66 -15.23 -7.94 11.49
N ASP A 67 -16.36 -7.26 11.64
CA ASP A 67 -16.54 -6.09 12.49
C ASP A 67 -15.67 -4.88 12.12
N ASP A 68 -15.18 -4.83 10.87
CA ASP A 68 -14.35 -3.75 10.34
C ASP A 68 -14.95 -3.21 9.03
N ASP A 69 -15.00 -1.89 8.89
CA ASP A 69 -15.58 -1.22 7.72
C ASP A 69 -14.54 -0.99 6.62
N ILE A 70 -14.29 -2.04 5.84
CA ILE A 70 -13.28 -2.04 4.78
C ILE A 70 -13.72 -1.31 3.49
N ARG A 71 -14.85 -0.60 3.51
CA ARG A 71 -15.27 0.23 2.37
C ARG A 71 -14.29 1.38 2.11
N GLN A 72 -13.58 1.84 3.14
CA GLN A 72 -12.51 2.84 3.00
C GLN A 72 -11.34 2.28 2.20
N ASP A 73 -10.84 1.09 2.57
CA ASP A 73 -9.79 0.39 1.82
C ASP A 73 -10.19 0.17 0.36
N ALA A 74 -11.43 -0.28 0.11
CA ALA A 74 -11.93 -0.48 -1.24
C ALA A 74 -11.90 0.80 -2.09
N LEU A 75 -12.32 1.93 -1.53
CA LEU A 75 -12.28 3.23 -2.21
C LEU A 75 -10.82 3.67 -2.48
N SER A 76 -9.92 3.52 -1.51
CA SER A 76 -8.49 3.80 -1.68
C SER A 76 -7.91 3.06 -2.86
N LEU A 77 -8.18 1.75 -2.91
CA LEU A 77 -7.60 0.86 -3.92
C LEU A 77 -8.17 1.16 -5.31
N GLN A 78 -9.44 1.57 -5.40
CA GLN A 78 -10.02 2.07 -6.66
C GLN A 78 -9.31 3.35 -7.15
N ILE A 79 -8.98 4.28 -6.26
CA ILE A 79 -8.23 5.49 -6.64
C ILE A 79 -6.78 5.15 -7.02
N ILE A 80 -6.14 4.23 -6.29
CA ILE A 80 -4.79 3.73 -6.61
C ILE A 80 -4.78 3.02 -7.98
N GLU A 81 -5.82 2.26 -8.30
CA GLU A 81 -5.99 1.64 -9.61
C GLU A 81 -6.17 2.69 -10.71
N LEU A 82 -6.94 3.75 -10.46
CA LEU A 82 -7.04 4.90 -11.36
C LEU A 82 -5.69 5.58 -11.58
N PHE A 83 -4.89 5.83 -10.54
CA PHE A 83 -3.53 6.37 -10.68
C PHE A 83 -2.66 5.45 -11.53
N GLY A 84 -2.75 4.13 -11.32
CA GLY A 84 -2.04 3.14 -12.13
C GLY A 84 -2.43 3.18 -13.61
N ARG A 85 -3.69 3.52 -13.94
CA ARG A 85 -4.14 3.74 -15.33
C ARG A 85 -3.58 5.04 -15.90
N ILE A 86 -3.67 6.14 -15.16
CA ILE A 86 -3.13 7.45 -15.54
C ILE A 86 -1.63 7.37 -15.84
N PHE A 87 -0.86 6.67 -15.00
CA PHE A 87 0.58 6.50 -15.22
C PHE A 87 0.88 5.73 -16.50
N LYS A 88 0.08 4.71 -16.84
CA LYS A 88 0.24 3.96 -18.09
C LYS A 88 -0.09 4.82 -19.31
N GLU A 89 -1.15 5.63 -19.22
CA GLU A 89 -1.54 6.53 -20.29
C GLU A 89 -0.48 7.61 -20.58
N ALA A 90 0.16 8.11 -19.52
CA ALA A 90 1.26 9.07 -19.62
C ALA A 90 2.64 8.44 -19.94
N ASP A 91 2.70 7.14 -20.25
CA ASP A 91 3.93 6.36 -20.48
C ASP A 91 4.97 6.48 -19.35
N LEU A 92 4.49 6.58 -18.11
CA LEU A 92 5.35 6.65 -16.93
C LEU A 92 5.62 5.25 -16.39
N PRO A 93 6.88 4.92 -16.04
CA PRO A 93 7.25 3.60 -15.56
C PRO A 93 6.83 3.36 -14.09
N LEU A 94 5.86 4.12 -13.55
CA LEU A 94 5.39 4.02 -12.18
C LEU A 94 4.53 2.77 -11.99
N ARG A 95 4.72 2.08 -10.86
CA ARG A 95 4.05 0.79 -10.61
C ARG A 95 3.32 0.82 -9.28
N LEU A 96 2.01 0.66 -9.33
CA LEU A 96 1.15 0.46 -8.17
C LEU A 96 0.59 -0.96 -8.21
N THR A 97 0.41 -1.58 -7.05
CA THR A 97 -0.16 -2.92 -6.91
C THR A 97 -1.46 -2.85 -6.11
N PRO A 98 -2.59 -2.42 -6.73
CA PRO A 98 -3.88 -2.44 -6.06
C PRO A 98 -4.36 -3.89 -5.91
N TYR A 99 -4.37 -4.39 -4.68
CA TYR A 99 -4.98 -5.68 -4.34
C TYR A 99 -6.51 -5.54 -4.24
N ARG A 100 -7.24 -6.65 -4.35
CA ARG A 100 -8.71 -6.63 -4.34
C ARG A 100 -9.25 -6.59 -2.93
N VAL A 101 -10.21 -5.69 -2.72
CA VAL A 101 -11.00 -5.60 -1.49
C VAL A 101 -12.48 -5.64 -1.85
N ILE A 102 -13.20 -6.56 -1.21
CA ILE A 102 -14.63 -6.75 -1.41
C ILE A 102 -15.32 -6.53 -0.07
N PRO A 103 -15.87 -5.32 0.19
CA PRO A 103 -16.70 -5.09 1.36
C PRO A 103 -17.96 -5.96 1.27
N THR A 104 -18.29 -6.63 2.38
CA THR A 104 -19.49 -7.46 2.47
C THR A 104 -20.22 -7.20 3.77
N ARG A 105 -21.50 -7.57 3.80
CA ARG A 105 -22.26 -7.68 5.05
C ARG A 105 -22.77 -9.11 5.15
N THR A 106 -22.34 -9.82 6.18
CA THR A 106 -22.62 -11.25 6.31
C THR A 106 -23.34 -11.55 7.63
N GLY A 107 -24.03 -12.69 7.64
CA GLY A 107 -24.77 -13.19 8.79
C GLY A 107 -26.12 -12.49 9.06
N PRO A 108 -26.92 -13.03 10.01
CA PRO A 108 -28.28 -12.56 10.29
C PRO A 108 -28.36 -11.10 10.79
N LYS A 109 -27.25 -10.59 11.36
CA LYS A 109 -27.15 -9.23 11.89
C LYS A 109 -26.54 -8.23 10.88
N HIS A 110 -26.28 -8.67 9.63
CA HIS A 110 -25.60 -7.87 8.61
C HIS A 110 -24.30 -7.23 9.11
N ILE A 111 -23.46 -8.05 9.74
CA ILE A 111 -22.19 -7.59 10.33
C ILE A 111 -21.31 -7.05 9.21
N VAL A 112 -20.73 -5.86 9.44
CA VAL A 112 -19.84 -5.21 8.47
C VAL A 112 -18.51 -5.95 8.46
N GLY A 113 -17.97 -6.19 7.27
CA GLY A 113 -16.68 -6.86 7.09
C GLY A 113 -16.31 -6.95 5.63
N GLY A 114 -15.52 -7.97 5.29
CA GLY A 114 -15.29 -8.36 3.91
C GLY A 114 -14.00 -9.12 3.69
N ILE A 115 -13.66 -9.21 2.41
CA ILE A 115 -12.58 -10.08 1.92
C ILE A 115 -11.49 -9.18 1.36
N ILE A 116 -10.26 -9.42 1.78
CA ILE A 116 -9.07 -8.73 1.30
C ILE A 116 -8.16 -9.77 0.66
N GLU A 117 -7.77 -9.54 -0.58
CA GLU A 117 -6.77 -10.34 -1.28
C GLU A 117 -5.40 -10.20 -0.61
N CYS A 118 -4.74 -11.32 -0.32
CA CYS A 118 -3.34 -11.30 0.10
C CYS A 118 -2.45 -10.98 -1.09
N VAL A 119 -1.54 -10.01 -0.92
CA VAL A 119 -0.49 -9.74 -1.90
C VAL A 119 0.45 -10.96 -1.95
N PRO A 120 0.54 -11.67 -3.09
CA PRO A 120 1.39 -12.84 -3.20
C PRO A 120 2.87 -12.44 -3.17
N ASN A 121 3.72 -13.33 -2.66
CA ASN A 121 5.18 -13.20 -2.66
C ASN A 121 5.73 -11.89 -2.10
N ALA A 122 5.03 -11.29 -1.13
CA ALA A 122 5.45 -10.08 -0.46
C ALA A 122 5.51 -10.29 1.05
N LYS A 123 6.48 -9.65 1.71
CA LYS A 123 6.61 -9.62 3.17
C LYS A 123 6.62 -8.17 3.64
N SER A 124 6.07 -7.90 4.83
CA SER A 124 6.15 -6.56 5.41
C SER A 124 7.60 -6.23 5.81
N ARG A 125 7.95 -4.94 5.82
CA ARG A 125 9.27 -4.49 6.29
C ARG A 125 9.51 -4.86 7.75
N ASP A 126 8.44 -4.90 8.56
CA ASP A 126 8.44 -5.41 9.94
C ASP A 126 8.85 -6.88 10.02
N GLU A 127 8.19 -7.75 9.24
CA GLU A 127 8.51 -9.18 9.18
C GLU A 127 9.95 -9.41 8.73
N LEU A 128 10.38 -8.72 7.67
CA LEU A 128 11.76 -8.81 7.18
C LEU A 128 12.76 -8.42 8.26
N GLY A 129 12.51 -7.30 8.97
CA GLY A 129 13.39 -6.83 10.04
C GLY A 129 13.48 -7.79 11.23
N LYS A 130 12.37 -8.40 11.62
CA LYS A 130 12.36 -9.41 12.69
C LYS A 130 13.04 -10.72 12.32
N GLU A 131 12.98 -11.11 11.04
CA GLU A 131 13.60 -12.33 10.55
C GLU A 131 15.13 -12.24 10.48
N ASN A 132 15.68 -11.08 10.07
CA ASN A 132 17.10 -10.98 9.72
C ASN A 132 17.85 -9.79 10.32
N ASP A 133 17.17 -8.81 10.94
CA ASP A 133 17.74 -7.57 11.48
C ASP A 133 18.60 -6.77 10.47
N LEU A 134 18.36 -6.97 9.17
CA LEU A 134 19.09 -6.32 8.09
C LEU A 134 18.46 -4.97 7.76
N SER A 135 19.30 -4.02 7.35
CA SER A 135 18.84 -2.82 6.65
C SER A 135 18.23 -3.20 5.28
N LEU A 136 17.37 -2.35 4.72
CA LEU A 136 16.76 -2.57 3.41
C LEU A 136 17.80 -2.81 2.31
N ARG A 137 18.91 -2.06 2.30
CA ARG A 137 20.00 -2.22 1.33
C ARG A 137 20.65 -3.60 1.42
N HIS A 138 20.97 -4.06 2.63
CA HIS A 138 21.53 -5.39 2.86
C HIS A 138 20.55 -6.51 2.47
N TYR A 139 19.27 -6.37 2.81
CA TYR A 139 18.24 -7.30 2.34
C TYR A 139 18.22 -7.40 0.82
N PHE A 140 18.35 -6.27 0.10
CA PHE A 140 18.40 -6.30 -1.37
C PHE A 140 19.66 -7.01 -1.89
N ILE A 141 20.81 -6.85 -1.22
CA ILE A 141 22.05 -7.54 -1.60
C ILE A 141 21.91 -9.06 -1.42
N GLU A 142 21.36 -9.51 -0.30
CA GLU A 142 21.16 -10.94 -0.03
C GLU A 142 20.17 -11.57 -1.00
N ASN A 143 19.04 -10.90 -1.26
CA ASN A 143 17.96 -11.47 -2.05
C ASN A 143 18.17 -11.33 -3.55
N PHE A 144 18.80 -10.24 -4.03
CA PHE A 144 18.97 -9.94 -5.46
C PHE A 144 20.41 -10.04 -5.96
N GLY A 145 21.36 -10.29 -5.05
CA GLY A 145 22.78 -10.42 -5.37
C GLY A 145 23.54 -9.09 -5.29
N ARG A 146 24.77 -9.12 -5.79
CA ARG A 146 25.70 -7.99 -5.74
C ARG A 146 25.14 -6.73 -6.41
N GLU A 147 25.48 -5.57 -5.89
CA GLU A 147 24.95 -4.26 -6.32
C GLU A 147 25.23 -3.90 -7.79
N ASP A 148 26.38 -4.37 -8.29
CA ASP A 148 26.78 -4.22 -9.69
C ASP A 148 25.99 -5.14 -10.63
N GLY A 149 25.36 -6.18 -10.08
CA GLY A 149 24.61 -7.20 -10.78
C GLY A 149 23.30 -6.72 -11.40
N ALA A 150 22.94 -7.31 -12.55
CA ALA A 150 21.72 -6.96 -13.28
C ALA A 150 20.44 -7.20 -12.46
N ARG A 151 20.42 -8.25 -11.62
CA ARG A 151 19.26 -8.59 -10.78
C ARG A 151 19.03 -7.56 -9.68
N PHE A 152 20.09 -7.12 -8.99
CA PHE A 152 20.01 -6.05 -8.01
C PHE A 152 19.56 -4.74 -8.65
N LYS A 153 20.18 -4.32 -9.76
CA LYS A 153 19.80 -3.08 -10.47
C LYS A 153 18.35 -3.11 -10.95
N ARG A 154 17.84 -4.27 -11.39
CA ARG A 154 16.43 -4.45 -11.74
C ARG A 154 15.51 -4.30 -10.52
N ALA A 155 15.86 -4.92 -9.41
CA ALA A 155 15.10 -4.80 -8.16
C ALA A 155 15.10 -3.36 -7.63
N GLN A 156 16.25 -2.68 -7.67
CA GLN A 156 16.39 -1.27 -7.30
C GLN A 156 15.55 -0.36 -8.21
N ARG A 157 15.50 -0.64 -9.53
CA ARG A 157 14.60 0.06 -10.46
C ARG A 157 13.13 -0.17 -10.12
N ASN A 158 12.76 -1.41 -9.81
CA ASN A 158 11.40 -1.76 -9.39
C ASN A 158 11.03 -1.06 -8.08
N PHE A 159 11.96 -0.97 -7.14
CA PHE A 159 11.80 -0.24 -5.89
C PHE A 159 11.51 1.25 -6.16
N ILE A 160 12.37 1.93 -6.91
CA ILE A 160 12.24 3.37 -7.19
C ILE A 160 10.91 3.69 -7.90
N THR A 161 10.56 2.90 -8.91
CA THR A 161 9.34 3.11 -9.71
C THR A 161 8.05 2.85 -8.93
N SER A 162 8.04 1.86 -8.05
CA SER A 162 6.89 1.61 -7.18
C SER A 162 6.83 2.61 -6.03
N PHE A 163 7.98 2.99 -5.48
CA PHE A 163 8.06 3.97 -4.40
C PHE A 163 7.57 5.34 -4.83
N ALA A 164 7.97 5.82 -6.02
CA ALA A 164 7.46 7.08 -6.56
C ALA A 164 5.93 7.06 -6.75
N GLY A 165 5.38 5.95 -7.25
CA GLY A 165 3.93 5.78 -7.38
C GLY A 165 3.20 5.86 -6.04
N TYR A 166 3.68 5.12 -5.04
CA TYR A 166 3.09 5.13 -3.70
C TYR A 166 3.33 6.44 -2.94
N ALA A 167 4.42 7.16 -3.20
CA ALA A 167 4.67 8.49 -2.63
C ALA A 167 3.61 9.50 -3.10
N ILE A 168 3.31 9.52 -4.40
CA ILE A 168 2.22 10.35 -4.96
C ILE A 168 0.87 9.92 -4.37
N ALA A 169 0.60 8.62 -4.33
CA ALA A 169 -0.66 8.10 -3.79
C ALA A 169 -0.86 8.47 -2.32
N SER A 170 0.18 8.29 -1.49
CA SER A 170 0.17 8.65 -0.08
C SER A 170 -0.01 10.15 0.14
N TYR A 171 0.64 11.00 -0.67
CA TYR A 171 0.46 12.45 -0.60
C TYR A 171 -0.97 12.88 -0.94
N ILE A 172 -1.50 12.44 -2.08
CA ILE A 172 -2.84 12.84 -2.55
C ILE A 172 -3.95 12.30 -1.66
N LEU A 173 -3.83 11.04 -1.21
CA LEU A 173 -4.84 10.41 -0.36
C LEU A 173 -4.66 10.73 1.13
N GLN A 174 -3.53 11.33 1.52
CA GLN A 174 -3.15 11.55 2.92
C GLN A 174 -3.30 10.26 3.74
N VAL A 175 -2.67 9.19 3.25
CA VAL A 175 -2.67 7.90 3.93
C VAL A 175 -1.90 8.06 5.23
N LYS A 176 -2.57 7.85 6.36
CA LYS A 176 -1.99 7.90 7.72
C LYS A 176 -1.57 6.50 8.19
N ASP A 177 -0.97 6.43 9.37
CA ASP A 177 -0.52 5.19 9.99
C ASP A 177 0.43 4.41 9.06
N ARG A 178 1.42 5.11 8.49
CA ARG A 178 2.44 4.50 7.63
C ARG A 178 3.60 4.07 8.49
N HIS A 179 3.67 2.78 8.78
CA HIS A 179 4.75 2.14 9.53
C HIS A 179 5.27 0.89 8.79
N ASN A 180 6.37 0.29 9.26
CA ASN A 180 7.01 -0.84 8.57
C ASN A 180 6.12 -2.10 8.44
N GLY A 181 5.12 -2.28 9.31
CA GLY A 181 4.09 -3.32 9.13
C GLY A 181 3.12 -3.08 7.95
N ASN A 182 2.97 -1.84 7.48
CA ASN A 182 2.04 -1.46 6.39
C ASN A 182 2.76 -1.26 5.05
N ILE A 183 4.07 -1.52 5.01
CA ILE A 183 4.92 -1.42 3.85
C ILE A 183 5.48 -2.81 3.56
N MET A 184 5.14 -3.36 2.40
CA MET A 184 5.62 -4.66 1.95
C MET A 184 6.64 -4.53 0.84
N ILE A 185 7.52 -5.53 0.72
CA ILE A 185 8.45 -5.70 -0.39
C ILE A 185 8.15 -7.03 -1.08
N ASP A 186 7.95 -7.01 -2.39
CA ASP A 186 7.74 -8.22 -3.19
C ASP A 186 9.06 -8.90 -3.61
N ASP A 187 8.97 -10.13 -4.12
CA ASP A 187 10.09 -10.93 -4.65
C ASP A 187 10.85 -10.30 -5.84
N SER A 188 10.34 -9.19 -6.37
CA SER A 188 10.88 -8.43 -7.50
C SER A 188 11.50 -7.11 -7.04
N GLY A 189 11.43 -6.77 -5.75
CA GLY A 189 11.96 -5.54 -5.15
C GLY A 189 11.01 -4.34 -5.21
N ARG A 190 9.72 -4.52 -5.50
CA ARG A 190 8.72 -3.43 -5.45
C ARG A 190 8.28 -3.18 -4.03
N ILE A 191 8.04 -1.91 -3.71
CA ILE A 191 7.34 -1.51 -2.49
C ILE A 191 5.83 -1.51 -2.74
N ILE A 192 5.08 -2.02 -1.77
CA ILE A 192 3.62 -2.13 -1.83
C ILE A 192 3.07 -1.62 -0.49
N HIS A 193 2.22 -0.59 -0.52
CA HIS A 193 1.51 -0.14 0.67
C HIS A 193 0.23 -0.96 0.86
N ILE A 194 -0.03 -1.39 2.09
CA ILE A 194 -1.25 -2.08 2.51
C ILE A 194 -1.93 -1.35 3.67
N ASP A 195 -3.17 -1.72 3.98
CA ASP A 195 -3.97 -1.13 5.06
C ASP A 195 -4.24 0.36 4.81
N PHE A 196 -5.33 0.69 4.14
CA PHE A 196 -5.70 2.08 3.83
C PHE A 196 -6.89 2.54 4.67
N GLY A 197 -7.04 1.99 5.88
CA GLY A 197 -8.16 2.30 6.78
C GLY A 197 -8.18 3.73 7.32
N PHE A 198 -7.08 4.48 7.17
CA PHE A 198 -6.93 5.87 7.64
C PHE A 198 -6.55 6.80 6.49
N LEU A 199 -7.57 7.44 5.90
CA LEU A 199 -7.42 8.34 4.76
C LEU A 199 -7.83 9.77 5.09
N LEU A 200 -7.37 10.71 4.26
CA LEU A 200 -7.90 12.07 4.14
C LEU A 200 -7.92 12.86 5.46
N GLY A 201 -7.01 12.55 6.38
CA GLY A 201 -6.85 13.27 7.65
C GLY A 201 -7.53 12.63 8.86
N ILE A 202 -8.17 11.46 8.75
CA ILE A 202 -8.53 10.69 9.96
C ILE A 202 -7.28 10.01 10.50
N SER A 203 -6.90 10.37 11.73
CA SER A 203 -5.88 9.68 12.52
C SER A 203 -6.52 8.95 13.70
N PRO A 204 -6.03 7.75 14.10
CA PRO A 204 -6.53 7.02 15.25
C PRO A 204 -6.32 7.71 16.62
N GLY A 205 -5.83 8.95 16.68
CA GLY A 205 -5.44 9.63 17.93
C GLY A 205 -5.84 11.10 18.11
N ASN A 206 -6.92 11.60 17.49
CA ASN A 206 -7.34 13.02 17.60
C ASN A 206 -6.20 14.02 17.30
N ASP A 207 -5.75 14.08 16.05
CA ASP A 207 -4.92 15.18 15.49
C ASP A 207 -3.72 15.62 16.35
N LEU A 208 -3.00 14.69 16.99
CA LEU A 208 -1.77 15.02 17.70
C LEU A 208 -0.61 15.48 16.78
N GLY A 209 -0.86 15.68 15.48
CA GLY A 209 0.10 16.31 14.55
C GLY A 209 1.40 15.54 14.34
N PHE A 210 1.49 14.29 14.79
CA PHE A 210 2.71 13.50 14.74
C PHE A 210 3.10 13.08 13.30
N GLU A 211 2.13 12.95 12.39
CA GLU A 211 2.35 12.60 10.98
C GLU A 211 2.13 13.81 10.04
N ASN A 212 3.05 14.78 10.12
CA ASN A 212 3.08 15.94 9.21
C ASN A 212 3.80 15.66 7.88
N ALA A 213 4.47 14.50 7.73
CA ALA A 213 5.10 14.12 6.46
C ALA A 213 4.03 13.75 5.42
N ALA A 214 4.25 14.15 4.16
CA ALA A 214 3.39 13.81 3.05
C ALA A 214 3.31 12.31 2.76
N PHE A 215 4.42 11.59 2.98
CA PHE A 215 4.53 10.14 2.91
C PHE A 215 5.74 9.68 3.72
N LYS A 216 5.80 8.37 4.05
CA LYS A 216 6.93 7.79 4.76
C LYS A 216 8.13 7.64 3.83
N PHE A 217 9.22 8.34 4.15
CA PHE A 217 10.50 8.25 3.45
C PHE A 217 11.60 8.05 4.50
N THR A 218 12.07 6.81 4.65
CA THR A 218 13.10 6.48 5.65
C THR A 218 14.51 6.57 5.07
N TRP A 219 15.49 6.70 5.96
CA TRP A 219 16.91 6.67 5.57
C TRP A 219 17.27 5.38 4.80
N GLU A 220 16.72 4.23 5.18
CA GLU A 220 16.98 2.97 4.48
C GLU A 220 16.52 2.99 3.01
N MET A 221 15.40 3.68 2.73
CA MET A 221 14.91 3.86 1.37
C MET A 221 15.84 4.79 0.58
N ALA A 222 16.35 5.85 1.22
CA ALA A 222 17.32 6.76 0.62
C ALA A 222 18.67 6.08 0.35
N ASP A 223 19.14 5.26 1.29
CA ASP A 223 20.38 4.47 1.19
C ASP A 223 20.32 3.47 0.02
N LEU A 224 19.18 2.81 -0.18
CA LEU A 224 18.96 1.97 -1.36
C LEU A 224 18.99 2.78 -2.68
N MET A 225 18.75 4.09 -2.65
CA MET A 225 18.87 5.00 -3.80
C MET A 225 20.20 5.74 -3.86
N GLY A 226 21.23 5.27 -3.15
CA GLY A 226 22.59 5.84 -3.16
C GLY A 226 22.92 6.76 -1.98
N GLY A 227 22.02 6.87 -1.00
CA GLY A 227 22.29 7.44 0.33
C GLY A 227 22.48 8.97 0.40
N ASN A 228 22.49 9.66 -0.73
CA ASN A 228 22.63 11.11 -0.78
C ASN A 228 21.68 11.73 -1.83
N THR A 229 21.41 13.02 -1.67
CA THR A 229 20.51 13.79 -2.54
C THR A 229 21.10 14.11 -3.91
N GLU A 230 22.40 13.90 -4.10
CA GLU A 230 23.10 14.12 -5.37
C GLU A 230 23.13 12.86 -6.26
N SER A 231 22.72 11.71 -5.69
CA SER A 231 22.70 10.43 -6.37
C SER A 231 21.81 10.49 -7.63
N PRO A 232 22.29 9.98 -8.78
CA PRO A 232 21.46 9.88 -9.98
C PRO A 232 20.15 9.14 -9.76
N LEU A 233 20.15 8.12 -8.89
CA LEU A 233 18.95 7.34 -8.57
C LEU A 233 17.95 8.13 -7.72
N TYR A 234 18.45 8.95 -6.77
CA TYR A 234 17.61 9.85 -5.99
C TYR A 234 16.99 10.93 -6.90
N ASN A 235 17.78 11.53 -7.79
CA ASN A 235 17.30 12.51 -8.74
C ASN A 235 16.24 11.91 -9.69
N TRP A 236 16.46 10.68 -10.13
CA TRP A 236 15.47 9.95 -10.94
C TRP A 236 14.17 9.67 -10.17
N PHE A 237 14.25 9.31 -8.88
CA PHE A 237 13.07 9.19 -8.01
C PHE A 237 12.29 10.50 -7.89
N VAL A 238 12.98 11.63 -7.66
CA VAL A 238 12.35 12.96 -7.58
C VAL A 238 11.68 13.31 -8.91
N GLU A 239 12.37 13.08 -10.03
CA GLU A 239 11.82 13.32 -11.36
C GLU A 239 10.54 12.49 -11.62
N LEU A 240 10.56 11.21 -11.26
CA LEU A 240 9.39 10.34 -11.36
C LEU A 240 8.23 10.82 -10.48
N CYS A 241 8.50 11.29 -9.27
CA CYS A 241 7.49 11.88 -8.39
C CYS A 241 6.84 13.11 -9.02
N VAL A 242 7.64 14.01 -9.62
CA VAL A 242 7.15 15.22 -10.28
C VAL A 242 6.31 14.87 -11.50
N ARG A 243 6.84 14.04 -12.41
CA ARG A 243 6.12 13.63 -13.63
C ARG A 243 4.81 12.91 -13.31
N GLY A 244 4.85 11.98 -12.36
CA GLY A 244 3.66 11.26 -11.91
C GLY A 244 2.63 12.18 -11.23
N PHE A 245 3.08 13.13 -10.40
CA PHE A 245 2.18 14.10 -9.79
C PHE A 245 1.50 14.98 -10.84
N LEU A 246 2.24 15.49 -11.82
CA LEU A 246 1.65 16.30 -12.90
C LEU A 246 0.64 15.51 -13.75
N ALA A 247 0.93 14.23 -14.04
CA ALA A 247 0.00 13.34 -14.74
C ALA A 247 -1.29 13.09 -13.94
N VAL A 248 -1.18 12.83 -12.64
CA VAL A 248 -2.36 12.68 -11.76
C VAL A 248 -3.11 14.00 -11.62
N ARG A 249 -2.40 15.13 -11.62
CA ARG A 249 -2.98 16.47 -11.53
C ARG A 249 -3.84 16.85 -12.73
N SER A 250 -3.49 16.41 -13.94
CA SER A 250 -4.33 16.66 -15.12
C SER A 250 -5.68 15.93 -15.07
N HIS A 251 -5.86 14.99 -14.15
CA HIS A 251 -7.08 14.21 -13.94
C HIS A 251 -7.85 14.62 -12.67
N LEU A 252 -7.58 15.83 -12.13
CA LEU A 252 -8.28 16.36 -10.96
C LEU A 252 -9.82 16.31 -11.12
N ASP A 253 -10.32 16.64 -12.31
CA ASP A 253 -11.75 16.67 -12.62
C ASP A 253 -12.39 15.27 -12.73
N GLU A 254 -11.60 14.20 -12.71
CA GLU A 254 -12.09 12.82 -12.60
C GLU A 254 -11.99 12.29 -11.16
N ILE A 255 -10.87 12.59 -10.50
CA ILE A 255 -10.55 12.07 -9.16
C ILE A 255 -11.43 12.75 -8.09
N VAL A 256 -11.59 14.08 -8.15
CA VAL A 256 -12.36 14.81 -7.14
C VAL A 256 -13.84 14.40 -7.15
N PRO A 257 -14.54 14.36 -8.30
CA PRO A 257 -15.93 13.92 -8.33
C PRO A 257 -16.14 12.48 -7.85
N LEU A 258 -15.22 11.55 -8.13
CA LEU A 258 -15.28 10.18 -7.63
C LEU A 258 -15.38 10.14 -6.10
N VAL A 259 -14.57 10.96 -5.42
CA VAL A 259 -14.60 11.09 -3.96
C VAL A 259 -15.81 11.90 -3.49
N SER A 260 -16.23 12.92 -4.24
CA SER A 260 -17.42 13.72 -3.92
C SER A 260 -18.72 12.92 -3.93
N ILE A 261 -18.91 11.99 -4.87
CA ILE A 261 -20.10 11.11 -4.91
C ILE A 261 -20.17 10.23 -3.66
N MET A 262 -19.01 9.89 -3.08
CA MET A 262 -18.95 9.10 -1.85
C MET A 262 -19.28 9.93 -0.60
N GLN A 263 -19.47 11.25 -0.68
CA GLN A 263 -19.83 12.08 0.49
C GLN A 263 -21.18 11.68 1.11
N SER A 264 -22.13 11.24 0.29
CA SER A 264 -23.42 10.74 0.79
C SER A 264 -23.32 9.34 1.41
N SER A 265 -22.14 8.71 1.36
CA SER A 265 -21.91 7.42 2.00
C SER A 265 -21.70 7.57 3.51
N SER A 266 -22.02 6.52 4.25
CA SER A 266 -21.76 6.45 5.69
C SER A 266 -20.31 6.09 6.03
N LEU A 267 -19.35 6.51 5.21
CA LEU A 267 -17.92 6.26 5.46
C LEU A 267 -17.42 7.11 6.63
N PRO A 268 -16.57 6.55 7.53
CA PRO A 268 -16.11 7.26 8.72
C PRO A 268 -15.51 8.65 8.50
N PHE A 269 -14.80 8.89 7.39
CA PHE A 269 -14.19 10.20 7.09
C PHE A 269 -15.17 11.27 6.61
N PHE A 270 -16.33 10.90 6.09
CA PHE A 270 -17.40 11.87 5.80
C PHE A 270 -18.32 12.12 6.99
N LYS A 271 -18.42 11.19 7.96
CA LYS A 271 -19.30 11.35 9.14
C LYS A 271 -19.01 12.58 9.98
N LYS A 272 -17.75 13.05 9.99
CA LYS A 272 -17.32 14.23 10.75
C LYS A 272 -17.11 15.47 9.86
N ASP A 273 -17.26 15.35 8.55
CA ASP A 273 -17.06 16.46 7.60
C ASP A 273 -18.35 17.27 7.41
N ARG A 274 -18.58 18.24 8.30
CA ARG A 274 -19.76 19.11 8.24
C ARG A 274 -19.70 20.19 7.14
N ASN A 275 -18.53 20.45 6.53
CA ASN A 275 -18.28 21.65 5.69
C ASN A 275 -17.64 21.36 4.32
N ASN A 276 -17.71 20.10 3.85
CA ASN A 276 -16.97 19.62 2.67
C ASN A 276 -15.46 19.90 2.77
N SER A 277 -14.91 19.88 3.99
CA SER A 277 -13.49 20.12 4.23
C SER A 277 -12.62 19.04 3.60
N VAL A 278 -13.09 17.78 3.56
CA VAL A 278 -12.34 16.65 2.98
C VAL A 278 -12.12 16.86 1.49
N ILE A 279 -13.18 17.23 0.77
CA ILE A 279 -13.09 17.50 -0.68
C ILE A 279 -12.21 18.73 -0.94
N LYS A 280 -12.40 19.83 -0.19
CA LYS A 280 -11.55 21.01 -0.32
C LYS A 280 -10.07 20.70 -0.07
N MET A 281 -9.78 19.91 0.97
CA MET A 281 -8.42 19.47 1.28
C MET A 281 -7.86 18.59 0.16
N LEU A 282 -8.66 17.67 -0.39
CA LEU A 282 -8.26 16.86 -1.55
C LEU A 282 -7.94 17.74 -2.75
N THR A 283 -8.85 18.62 -3.15
CA THR A 283 -8.66 19.55 -4.27
C THR A 283 -7.43 20.41 -4.09
N ASN A 284 -7.20 20.97 -2.89
CA ASN A 284 -6.05 21.84 -2.63
C ASN A 284 -4.70 21.14 -2.79
N ARG A 285 -4.62 19.82 -2.58
CA ARG A 285 -3.38 19.04 -2.77
C ARG A 285 -2.94 18.89 -4.22
N PHE A 286 -3.83 19.17 -5.18
CA PHE A 286 -3.47 19.21 -6.60
C PHE A 286 -2.94 20.57 -7.04
N PHE A 287 -2.95 21.59 -6.16
CA PHE A 287 -2.58 22.96 -6.49
C PHE A 287 -3.30 23.48 -7.75
N PRO A 288 -4.65 23.53 -7.77
CA PRO A 288 -5.42 23.89 -8.97
C PRO A 288 -5.13 25.32 -9.45
N ASN A 289 -4.82 26.24 -8.54
CA ASN A 289 -4.56 27.65 -8.84
C ASN A 289 -3.10 27.96 -9.19
N ARG A 290 -2.26 26.93 -9.40
CA ARG A 290 -0.85 27.07 -9.78
C ARG A 290 -0.63 26.61 -11.22
N ASP A 291 0.35 27.18 -11.90
CA ASP A 291 0.83 26.66 -13.18
C ASP A 291 1.65 25.37 -12.98
N GLU A 292 1.91 24.64 -14.07
CA GLU A 292 2.61 23.35 -14.00
C GLU A 292 4.01 23.47 -13.40
N LYS A 293 4.74 24.54 -13.71
CA LYS A 293 6.08 24.78 -13.17
C LYS A 293 6.04 24.96 -11.65
N SER A 294 5.18 25.84 -11.16
CA SER A 294 5.04 26.01 -9.70
C SER A 294 4.56 24.73 -9.02
N ALA A 295 3.65 23.97 -9.64
CA ALA A 295 3.17 22.70 -9.11
C ALA A 295 4.29 21.64 -9.04
N ALA A 296 5.18 21.60 -10.04
CA ALA A 296 6.37 20.75 -10.03
C ALA A 296 7.34 21.13 -8.89
N GLU A 297 7.60 22.43 -8.71
CA GLU A 297 8.46 22.93 -7.62
C GLU A 297 7.89 22.57 -6.23
N GLN A 298 6.57 22.65 -6.06
CA GLN A 298 5.91 22.20 -4.83
C GLN A 298 6.11 20.71 -4.59
N MET A 299 5.97 19.87 -5.61
CA MET A 299 6.20 18.43 -5.47
C MET A 299 7.66 18.11 -5.09
N ILE A 300 8.63 18.84 -5.63
CA ILE A 300 10.04 18.72 -5.23
C ILE A 300 10.21 19.07 -3.74
N SER A 301 9.58 20.17 -3.27
CA SER A 301 9.62 20.55 -1.85
C SER A 301 9.05 19.46 -0.96
N ILE A 302 7.89 18.91 -1.33
CA ILE A 302 7.21 17.83 -0.61
C ILE A 302 8.11 16.60 -0.45
N VAL A 303 8.81 16.19 -1.51
CA VAL A 303 9.74 15.05 -1.45
C VAL A 303 10.93 15.34 -0.53
N ARG A 304 11.50 16.54 -0.61
CA ARG A 304 12.62 16.95 0.25
C ARG A 304 12.22 17.03 1.72
N GLU A 305 11.05 17.58 2.00
CA GLU A 305 10.48 17.64 3.35
C GLU A 305 10.23 16.23 3.91
N ALA A 306 9.69 15.32 3.10
CA ALA A 306 9.49 13.93 3.50
C ALA A 306 10.81 13.23 3.84
N HIS A 307 11.86 13.43 3.04
CA HIS A 307 13.19 12.86 3.28
C HIS A 307 13.84 13.40 4.57
N ASN A 308 13.67 14.69 4.86
CA ASN A 308 14.27 15.36 6.02
C ASN A 308 13.45 15.21 7.31
N ASN A 309 12.28 14.56 7.27
CA ASN A 309 11.39 14.53 8.41
C ASN A 309 11.80 13.48 9.45
N THR A 310 12.52 13.94 10.49
CA THR A 310 12.94 13.13 11.64
C THR A 310 11.79 12.68 12.54
N ARG A 311 10.59 13.29 12.44
CA ARG A 311 9.41 12.86 13.22
C ARG A 311 8.91 11.47 12.81
N THR A 312 9.20 11.05 11.59
CA THR A 312 8.90 9.69 11.12
C THR A 312 9.59 8.63 11.98
N ASN A 313 10.80 8.92 12.49
CA ASN A 313 11.54 8.02 13.37
C ASN A 313 10.91 7.94 14.77
N ILE A 314 10.40 9.07 15.29
CA ILE A 314 9.67 9.11 16.57
C ILE A 314 8.38 8.29 16.46
N TYR A 315 7.69 8.38 15.33
CA TYR A 315 6.48 7.59 15.10
C TYR A 315 6.77 6.09 15.07
N ASP A 316 7.85 5.67 14.42
CA ASP A 316 8.28 4.26 14.44
C ASP A 316 8.61 3.77 15.86
N GLN A 317 9.21 4.61 16.71
CA GLN A 317 9.43 4.29 18.12
C GLN A 317 8.12 4.09 18.89
N VAL A 318 7.12 4.95 18.67
CA VAL A 318 5.78 4.80 19.28
C VAL A 318 5.14 3.48 18.83
N GLN A 319 5.23 3.16 17.55
CA GLN A 319 4.69 1.92 16.99
C GLN A 319 5.41 0.67 17.50
N TRP A 320 6.73 0.75 17.70
CA TRP A 320 7.49 -0.29 18.37
C TRP A 320 7.00 -0.53 19.79
N VAL A 321 6.84 0.52 20.60
CA VAL A 321 6.35 0.40 21.99
C VAL A 321 4.92 -0.13 22.06
N GLN A 322 4.02 0.34 21.19
CA GLN A 322 2.60 0.01 21.25
C GLN A 322 2.23 -1.32 20.60
N GLN A 323 2.88 -1.62 19.46
CA GLN A 323 2.46 -2.69 18.57
C GLN A 323 3.59 -3.67 18.28
N ASP A 324 4.78 -3.47 18.83
CA ASP A 324 5.97 -4.27 18.54
C ASP A 324 6.21 -4.34 17.03
N ILE A 325 6.28 -3.17 16.39
CA ILE A 325 6.65 -2.99 14.98
C ILE A 325 8.13 -2.65 14.93
N TRP A 326 8.90 -3.46 14.21
CA TRP A 326 10.34 -3.33 14.04
C TRP A 326 10.67 -2.13 13.14
N TYR A 327 11.74 -1.43 13.49
CA TYR A 327 12.32 -0.36 12.68
C TYR A 327 13.85 -0.38 12.78
N TYR A 328 14.52 0.07 11.72
CA TYR A 328 15.96 0.16 11.70
C TYR A 328 16.40 1.50 12.31
N SER A 329 17.15 1.45 13.40
CA SER A 329 17.88 2.60 13.94
C SER A 329 19.32 2.52 13.41
N SER A 330 19.74 3.54 12.65
CA SER A 330 21.14 3.63 12.23
C SER A 330 22.05 3.63 13.47
N LYS A 331 23.21 2.96 13.41
CA LYS A 331 24.13 2.82 14.57
C LYS A 331 24.59 4.16 15.18
N SER A 332 24.35 5.30 14.53
CA SER A 332 24.59 6.65 15.05
C SER A 332 23.48 7.23 15.92
N GLU A 333 22.31 6.56 16.03
CA GLU A 333 21.13 7.06 16.74
C GLU A 333 20.68 6.17 17.92
N GLN A 334 21.50 5.22 18.37
CA GLN A 334 21.23 4.56 19.66
C GLN A 334 21.66 5.51 20.79
N PRO A 335 20.74 6.14 21.56
CA PRO A 335 21.13 6.67 22.86
C PRO A 335 21.61 5.48 23.69
N ASN A 336 22.89 5.53 24.08
CA ASN A 336 23.59 4.61 24.96
C ASN A 336 22.71 3.47 25.50
N LYS A 337 22.85 2.26 24.92
CA LYS A 337 22.53 1.04 25.67
C LYS A 337 23.32 1.13 26.97
N ILE A 338 22.65 1.49 28.05
CA ILE A 338 23.15 1.31 29.40
C ILE A 338 23.36 -0.19 29.51
N ILE A 339 24.63 -0.58 29.48
CA ILE A 339 25.07 -1.93 29.81
C ILE A 339 24.84 -2.05 31.31
N GLU A 340 23.70 -2.63 31.70
CA GLU A 340 23.64 -3.30 32.99
C GLU A 340 24.11 -4.74 32.78
N LYS A 341 25.21 -5.04 33.48
CA LYS A 341 25.88 -6.33 33.57
C LYS A 341 25.06 -7.33 34.37
#